data_AF-A0A9E3NTE3-F1
#
_entry.id   AF-A0A9E3NTE3-F1
#
_cell.length_a   1.000
_cell.length_b   1.000
_cell.length_c   1.000
_cell.angle_alpha   90.00
_cell.angle_beta   90.00
_cell.angle_gamma   90.00
#
_symmetry.space_group_name_H-M   'P 1'
#
loop_
_entity.id
_entity.type
_entity.pdbx_description
1 polymer ?
#
loop_
_entity_poly.entity_id
_entity_poly.type
_entity_poly.pdbx_seq_one_letter_code
_entity_poly.pdbx_strand_id
1 'polypeptide(L)'
;MPQALQCHGCRHYEWGALDRDRCNAYPDGIPDAIWNGGADHALAHPGDGGVRLLPLDSASRAEGVKKRHRAWASRGVERFVHASDPLGAIVAGIDRSAGAASLDPQKLVVAWQRSSDAPAALLVLLRANRLGALAQAIKLTATQLEAEGCDILDNKAWLGVGLCLGTYQHDSAMTNLRTVWSALTSPFGDGYVTARVQQTLLRSIRRVFPEPPPAIEWANPEQGMETDPLDDRVVALRLAPPKKGLRVEDLKLLEPWVPVTNAKGLEEELARELVPGHRLHGRAGLRAVATRNDGADVLFVGEDLAVVVHLTWAKEVDPTTPAADIYPSLDEWVARRMQPEHHTLTGAEPRAFAFAFRSTLSIDAMLERLPDKARWDWTISDSNWYGRYVWAKDGATRVRIFAEDEAERFTIQAERVEDDPQVSAGWYGAAGGLTATLLAAIEAADVQPCAPKSD
;
A
#
# COMPACT_ATOMS: atom_id res chain seq x y z
N MET A 1 10.36 7.11 -20.07
CA MET A 1 9.41 6.44 -19.16
C MET A 1 9.42 4.96 -19.47
N PRO A 2 9.51 4.04 -18.49
CA PRO A 2 9.39 2.61 -18.75
C PRO A 2 8.00 2.31 -19.32
N GLN A 3 7.93 1.62 -20.45
CA GLN A 3 6.65 1.21 -21.03
C GLN A 3 6.05 0.09 -20.16
N ALA A 4 4.74 0.14 -19.87
CA ALA A 4 4.05 -0.90 -19.10
C ALA A 4 4.31 -2.29 -19.70
N LEU A 5 4.48 -3.32 -18.86
CA LEU A 5 4.77 -4.72 -19.23
C LEU A 5 3.99 -5.16 -20.49
N GLN A 6 4.65 -5.11 -21.65
CA GLN A 6 3.99 -5.24 -22.96
C GLN A 6 3.49 -6.67 -23.21
N CYS A 7 4.15 -7.65 -22.60
CA CYS A 7 3.83 -9.07 -22.74
C CYS A 7 2.43 -9.42 -22.20
N HIS A 8 1.98 -8.80 -21.10
CA HIS A 8 0.64 -9.01 -20.54
C HIS A 8 -0.49 -8.49 -21.45
N GLY A 9 -0.17 -7.71 -22.48
CA GLY A 9 -1.13 -7.29 -23.49
C GLY A 9 -1.15 -8.19 -24.72
N CYS A 10 -0.23 -9.14 -24.85
CA CYS A 10 0.02 -9.86 -26.10
C CYS A 10 -0.75 -11.19 -26.20
N ARG A 11 -1.28 -11.51 -27.39
CA ARG A 11 -1.96 -12.78 -27.66
C ARG A 11 -1.04 -14.01 -27.56
N HIS A 12 0.26 -13.81 -27.68
CA HIS A 12 1.25 -14.88 -27.59
C HIS A 12 1.67 -15.23 -26.16
N TYR A 13 1.25 -14.44 -25.17
CA TYR A 13 1.56 -14.68 -23.77
C TYR A 13 0.69 -15.80 -23.19
N GLU A 14 1.34 -16.82 -22.62
CA GLU A 14 0.67 -17.99 -22.05
C GLU A 14 0.32 -17.75 -20.58
N TRP A 15 -0.84 -17.14 -20.34
CA TRP A 15 -1.36 -16.84 -19.00
C TRP A 15 -1.48 -18.04 -18.04
N GLY A 16 -1.36 -19.28 -18.53
CA GLY A 16 -1.48 -20.51 -17.73
C GLY A 16 -0.14 -21.16 -17.37
N ALA A 17 0.99 -20.70 -17.92
CA ALA A 17 2.30 -21.25 -17.59
C ALA A 17 2.75 -20.74 -16.22
N LEU A 18 3.15 -21.65 -15.33
CA LEU A 18 3.39 -21.38 -13.91
C LEU A 18 4.87 -21.35 -13.52
N ASP A 19 5.73 -21.84 -14.39
CA ASP A 19 7.15 -22.00 -14.14
C ASP A 19 7.95 -20.83 -14.69
N ARG A 20 7.47 -20.16 -15.74
CA ARG A 20 7.97 -18.88 -16.27
C ARG A 20 6.85 -18.12 -16.97
N ASP A 21 7.00 -16.81 -17.08
CA ASP A 21 6.27 -15.98 -18.03
C ASP A 21 6.62 -16.44 -19.45
N ARG A 22 5.84 -17.40 -19.97
CA ARG A 22 6.09 -18.01 -21.28
C ARG A 22 5.35 -17.26 -22.38
N CYS A 23 6.03 -17.11 -23.50
CA CYS A 23 5.48 -16.65 -24.75
C CYS A 23 5.75 -17.74 -25.80
N ASN A 24 4.82 -18.00 -26.71
CA ASN A 24 5.06 -18.98 -27.78
C ASN A 24 6.27 -18.64 -28.65
N ALA A 25 6.65 -17.36 -28.70
CA ALA A 25 7.86 -16.89 -29.39
C ALA A 25 9.16 -17.24 -28.63
N TYR A 26 9.06 -17.49 -27.32
CA TYR A 26 10.18 -17.70 -26.42
C TYR A 26 9.91 -18.91 -25.52
N PRO A 27 9.99 -20.14 -26.07
CA PRO A 27 9.68 -21.37 -25.32
C PRO A 27 10.58 -21.57 -24.09
N ASP A 28 11.78 -20.99 -24.09
CA ASP A 28 12.77 -21.07 -23.01
C ASP A 28 12.64 -19.94 -21.95
N GLY A 29 11.79 -18.94 -22.22
CA GLY A 29 11.55 -17.76 -21.37
C GLY A 29 11.72 -16.43 -22.10
N ILE A 30 10.84 -15.46 -21.79
CA ILE A 30 10.88 -14.13 -22.40
C ILE A 30 12.15 -13.39 -21.93
N PRO A 31 12.97 -12.83 -22.84
CA PRO A 31 14.13 -12.03 -22.46
C PRO A 31 13.76 -10.80 -21.60
N ASP A 32 14.58 -10.48 -20.59
CA ASP A 32 14.32 -9.37 -19.65
C ASP A 32 14.17 -8.01 -20.35
N ALA A 33 14.93 -7.79 -21.43
CA ALA A 33 14.82 -6.56 -22.23
C ALA A 33 13.42 -6.38 -22.82
N ILE A 34 12.75 -7.46 -23.20
CA ILE A 34 11.36 -7.42 -23.70
C ILE A 34 10.40 -7.33 -22.51
N TRP A 35 10.64 -8.14 -21.47
CA TRP A 35 9.76 -8.19 -20.30
C TRP A 35 9.62 -6.83 -19.63
N ASN A 36 10.73 -6.14 -19.41
CA ASN A 36 10.80 -4.85 -18.71
C ASN A 36 10.55 -3.64 -19.63
N GLY A 37 10.15 -3.86 -20.89
CA GLY A 37 9.88 -2.79 -21.85
C GLY A 37 11.12 -2.03 -22.34
N GLY A 38 12.31 -2.64 -22.24
CA GLY A 38 13.56 -2.12 -22.79
C GLY A 38 13.72 -2.34 -24.29
N ALA A 39 12.90 -3.20 -24.89
CA ALA A 39 12.77 -3.40 -26.33
C ALA A 39 11.33 -3.11 -26.77
N ASP A 40 11.17 -2.36 -27.86
CA ASP A 40 9.86 -2.08 -28.46
C ASP A 40 9.27 -3.36 -29.04
N HIS A 41 8.27 -3.93 -28.36
CA HIS A 41 7.66 -5.19 -28.76
C HIS A 41 6.75 -5.07 -29.99
N ALA A 42 6.57 -3.86 -30.56
CA ALA A 42 5.97 -3.68 -31.89
C ALA A 42 6.94 -4.08 -33.03
N LEU A 43 8.23 -4.16 -32.75
CA LEU A 43 9.27 -4.59 -33.68
C LEU A 43 9.67 -6.04 -33.43
N ALA A 44 10.15 -6.72 -34.47
CA ALA A 44 10.72 -8.05 -34.32
C ALA A 44 12.03 -7.96 -33.52
N HIS A 45 12.21 -8.86 -32.57
CA HIS A 45 13.39 -8.98 -31.73
C HIS A 45 14.19 -10.23 -32.10
N PRO A 46 15.53 -10.19 -32.10
CA PRO A 46 16.33 -11.39 -32.32
C PRO A 46 15.88 -12.56 -31.43
N GLY A 47 15.57 -13.69 -32.06
CA GLY A 47 15.13 -14.92 -31.38
C GLY A 47 13.62 -15.11 -31.19
N ASP A 48 12.76 -14.14 -31.51
CA ASP A 48 11.29 -14.33 -31.43
C ASP A 48 10.64 -14.97 -32.66
N GLY A 49 11.42 -15.28 -33.71
CA GLY A 49 10.90 -15.80 -34.97
C GLY A 49 10.09 -14.79 -35.79
N GLY A 50 10.26 -13.49 -35.55
CA GLY A 50 9.54 -12.39 -36.20
C GLY A 50 8.19 -12.06 -35.59
N VAL A 51 7.89 -12.55 -34.37
CA VAL A 51 6.63 -12.29 -33.68
C VAL A 51 6.54 -10.82 -33.27
N ARG A 52 5.40 -10.19 -33.54
CA ARG A 52 5.12 -8.81 -33.14
C ARG A 52 4.02 -8.78 -32.09
N LEU A 53 3.98 -7.72 -31.28
CA LEU A 53 2.89 -7.48 -30.33
C LEU A 53 1.54 -7.52 -31.04
N LEU A 54 0.73 -8.53 -30.71
CA LEU A 54 -0.67 -8.62 -31.10
C LEU A 54 -1.52 -8.30 -29.86
N PRO A 55 -2.08 -7.09 -29.74
CA PRO A 55 -2.84 -6.71 -28.57
C PRO A 55 -4.06 -7.62 -28.39
N LEU A 56 -4.26 -8.10 -27.17
CA LEU A 56 -5.47 -8.77 -26.74
C LEU A 56 -6.59 -7.73 -26.60
N ASP A 57 -7.78 -8.10 -27.06
CA ASP A 57 -8.99 -7.38 -26.67
C ASP A 57 -9.22 -7.53 -25.15
N SER A 58 -10.02 -6.61 -24.60
CA SER A 58 -10.28 -6.53 -23.16
C SER A 58 -10.91 -7.80 -22.59
N ALA A 59 -11.75 -8.51 -23.36
CA ALA A 59 -12.40 -9.74 -22.93
C ALA A 59 -11.40 -10.90 -22.85
N SER A 60 -10.57 -11.06 -23.88
CA SER A 60 -9.50 -12.07 -23.93
C SER A 60 -8.46 -11.83 -22.83
N ARG A 61 -8.12 -10.57 -22.53
CA ARG A 61 -7.24 -10.22 -21.40
C ARG A 61 -7.87 -10.60 -20.06
N ALA A 62 -9.15 -10.31 -19.85
CA ALA A 62 -9.85 -10.67 -18.63
C ALA A 62 -9.91 -12.20 -18.44
N GLU A 63 -10.12 -12.98 -19.50
CA GLU A 63 -10.12 -14.44 -19.43
C GLU A 63 -8.71 -15.01 -19.17
N GLY A 64 -7.66 -14.40 -19.75
CA GLY A 64 -6.27 -14.72 -19.46
C GLY A 64 -5.93 -14.57 -17.97
N VAL A 65 -6.31 -13.45 -17.35
CA VAL A 65 -6.14 -13.23 -15.90
C VAL A 65 -6.86 -14.30 -15.08
N LYS A 66 -8.10 -14.66 -15.44
CA LYS A 66 -8.84 -15.75 -14.78
C LYS A 66 -8.14 -17.10 -14.93
N LYS A 67 -7.54 -17.39 -16.10
CA LYS A 67 -6.78 -18.63 -16.35
C LYS A 67 -5.52 -18.68 -15.47
N ARG A 68 -4.78 -17.58 -15.35
CA ARG A 68 -3.63 -17.45 -14.44
C ARG A 68 -4.01 -17.72 -13.00
N HIS A 69 -5.08 -17.08 -12.52
CA HIS A 69 -5.57 -17.27 -11.15
C HIS A 69 -6.01 -18.72 -10.90
N ARG A 70 -6.65 -19.38 -11.87
CA ARG A 70 -7.00 -20.81 -11.78
C ARG A 70 -5.76 -21.70 -11.70
N ALA A 71 -4.77 -21.46 -12.55
CA ALA A 71 -3.53 -22.24 -12.58
C ALA A 71 -2.73 -22.07 -11.27
N TRP A 72 -2.62 -20.84 -10.76
CA TRP A 72 -2.04 -20.56 -9.44
C TRP A 72 -2.77 -21.30 -8.32
N ALA A 73 -4.11 -21.27 -8.32
CA ALA A 73 -4.90 -21.99 -7.33
C ALA A 73 -4.70 -23.51 -7.40
N SER A 74 -4.65 -24.09 -8.60
CA SER A 74 -4.40 -25.54 -8.78
C SER A 74 -3.02 -25.97 -8.30
N ARG A 75 -1.96 -25.19 -8.56
CA ARG A 75 -0.61 -25.50 -8.06
C ARG A 75 -0.47 -25.29 -6.56
N GLY A 76 -1.19 -24.32 -6.00
CA GLY A 76 -1.37 -24.24 -4.55
C GLY A 76 -1.82 -25.59 -4.02
N VAL A 77 -2.94 -26.11 -4.56
CA VAL A 77 -3.46 -27.44 -4.21
C VAL A 77 -2.47 -28.58 -4.45
N GLU A 78 -1.75 -28.63 -5.59
CA GLU A 78 -0.76 -29.69 -5.86
C GLU A 78 0.49 -29.62 -4.96
N ARG A 79 0.98 -28.42 -4.63
CA ARG A 79 2.07 -28.25 -3.65
C ARG A 79 1.65 -28.75 -2.28
N PHE A 80 0.38 -28.56 -1.90
CA PHE A 80 -0.16 -29.12 -0.67
C PHE A 80 -0.19 -30.65 -0.73
N VAL A 81 -0.43 -31.30 -1.87
CA VAL A 81 -0.50 -32.78 -1.96
C VAL A 81 0.85 -33.51 -1.77
N HIS A 82 1.97 -32.81 -1.47
CA HIS A 82 3.18 -33.50 -1.02
C HIS A 82 2.90 -34.31 0.27
N ALA A 83 3.16 -35.61 0.23
CA ALA A 83 2.85 -36.59 1.29
C ALA A 83 3.45 -36.29 2.68
N SER A 84 4.31 -35.28 2.78
CA SER A 84 4.96 -34.82 4.01
C SER A 84 4.33 -33.55 4.60
N ASP A 85 3.41 -32.89 3.90
CA ASP A 85 2.74 -31.67 4.36
C ASP A 85 1.43 -32.02 5.11
N PRO A 86 1.34 -31.74 6.43
CA PRO A 86 0.11 -31.94 7.20
C PRO A 86 -1.11 -31.21 6.62
N LEU A 87 -0.90 -30.06 5.97
CA LEU A 87 -1.96 -29.31 5.28
C LEU A 87 -2.44 -30.03 4.02
N GLY A 88 -1.53 -30.70 3.32
CA GLY A 88 -1.81 -31.60 2.22
C GLY A 88 -2.75 -32.74 2.54
N ALA A 89 -2.47 -33.43 3.64
CA ALA A 89 -3.29 -34.53 4.13
C ALA A 89 -4.68 -34.03 4.59
N ILE A 90 -4.75 -32.83 5.17
CA ILE A 90 -6.02 -32.19 5.53
C ILE A 90 -6.80 -31.80 4.26
N VAL A 91 -6.17 -31.16 3.27
CA VAL A 91 -6.79 -30.75 2.00
C VAL A 91 -7.25 -31.95 1.19
N ALA A 92 -6.44 -33.02 1.09
CA ALA A 92 -6.78 -34.25 0.38
C ALA A 92 -7.87 -35.08 1.09
N GLY A 93 -8.03 -34.89 2.41
CA GLY A 93 -9.10 -35.50 3.21
C GLY A 93 -10.41 -34.69 3.28
N ILE A 94 -10.45 -33.46 2.73
CA ILE A 94 -11.68 -32.65 2.63
C ILE A 94 -12.48 -33.15 1.43
N ASP A 95 -13.24 -34.23 1.64
CA ASP A 95 -14.33 -34.58 0.76
C ASP A 95 -15.41 -33.47 0.80
N ARG A 96 -15.95 -33.09 -0.36
CA ARG A 96 -16.94 -32.00 -0.50
C ARG A 96 -18.34 -32.40 -0.02
N SER A 97 -18.52 -33.63 0.47
CA SER A 97 -19.78 -34.13 0.98
C SER A 97 -20.09 -33.53 2.36
N ALA A 98 -21.33 -33.06 2.53
CA ALA A 98 -21.85 -32.54 3.78
C ALA A 98 -21.92 -33.67 4.83
N GLY A 99 -20.81 -33.93 5.51
CA GLY A 99 -20.69 -35.02 6.49
C GLY A 99 -19.28 -35.31 6.99
N ALA A 100 -18.23 -34.66 6.46
CA ALA A 100 -16.86 -34.89 6.93
C ALA A 100 -16.66 -34.48 8.40
N ALA A 101 -16.04 -35.38 9.19
CA ALA A 101 -15.74 -35.22 10.61
C ALA A 101 -15.13 -33.85 10.97
N SER A 102 -15.39 -33.34 12.18
CA SER A 102 -14.82 -32.07 12.63
C SER A 102 -13.29 -32.14 12.61
N LEU A 103 -12.63 -31.10 12.09
CA LEU A 103 -11.18 -31.03 12.14
C LEU A 103 -10.75 -30.83 13.58
N ASP A 104 -9.75 -31.60 14.02
CA ASP A 104 -9.14 -31.44 15.34
C ASP A 104 -8.45 -30.07 15.42
N PRO A 105 -8.90 -29.17 16.31
CA PRO A 105 -8.34 -27.83 16.44
C PRO A 105 -6.84 -27.81 16.73
N GLN A 106 -6.31 -28.81 17.47
CA GLN A 106 -4.88 -28.86 17.77
C GLN A 106 -4.04 -29.22 16.54
N LYS A 107 -4.54 -30.10 15.68
CA LYS A 107 -3.87 -30.41 14.40
C LYS A 107 -3.85 -29.20 13.47
N LEU A 108 -4.90 -28.39 13.49
CA LEU A 108 -4.97 -27.14 12.73
C LEU A 108 -3.91 -26.13 13.21
N VAL A 109 -3.75 -25.97 14.53
CA VAL A 109 -2.71 -25.11 15.15
C VAL A 109 -1.31 -25.57 14.76
N VAL A 110 -1.03 -26.88 14.87
CA VAL A 110 0.30 -27.43 14.54
C VAL A 110 0.62 -27.31 13.05
N ALA A 111 -0.37 -27.53 12.17
CA ALA A 111 -0.21 -27.34 10.73
C ALA A 111 0.02 -25.86 10.38
N TRP A 112 -0.68 -24.96 11.07
CA TRP A 112 -0.55 -23.52 10.89
C TRP A 112 0.84 -23.01 11.27
N GLN A 113 1.35 -23.37 12.45
CA GLN A 113 2.67 -22.94 12.94
C GLN A 113 3.83 -23.45 12.10
N ARG A 114 3.62 -24.49 11.29
CA ARG A 114 4.64 -25.09 10.40
C ARG A 114 4.55 -24.61 8.96
N SER A 115 3.53 -23.85 8.61
CA SER A 115 3.30 -23.35 7.25
C SER A 115 3.79 -21.91 7.12
N SER A 116 4.61 -21.65 6.11
CA SER A 116 5.01 -20.29 5.71
C SER A 116 3.92 -19.54 4.92
N ASP A 117 2.74 -20.16 4.69
CA ASP A 117 1.73 -19.66 3.74
C ASP A 117 0.31 -19.61 4.37
N ALA A 118 0.22 -18.88 5.48
CA ALA A 118 -1.01 -18.58 6.23
C ALA A 118 -2.21 -18.11 5.36
N PRO A 119 -2.04 -17.22 4.35
CA PRO A 119 -3.15 -16.78 3.51
C PRO A 119 -3.79 -17.91 2.69
N ALA A 120 -3.02 -18.90 2.25
CA ALA A 120 -3.52 -20.04 1.48
C ALA A 120 -4.39 -20.98 2.33
N ALA A 121 -4.02 -21.20 3.60
CA ALA A 121 -4.83 -21.99 4.54
C ALA A 121 -6.20 -21.34 4.81
N LEU A 122 -6.27 -20.01 4.91
CA LEU A 122 -7.54 -19.29 5.07
C LEU A 122 -8.43 -19.40 3.82
N LEU A 123 -7.86 -19.36 2.63
CA LEU A 123 -8.57 -19.56 1.36
C LEU A 123 -9.14 -20.98 1.22
N VAL A 124 -8.40 -22.00 1.66
CA VAL A 124 -8.88 -23.39 1.70
C VAL A 124 -10.05 -23.55 2.66
N LEU A 125 -9.92 -23.04 3.89
CA LEU A 125 -10.99 -23.12 4.90
C LEU A 125 -12.25 -22.37 4.48
N LEU A 126 -12.08 -21.22 3.81
CA LEU A 126 -13.17 -20.44 3.22
C LEU A 126 -13.89 -21.22 2.11
N ARG A 127 -13.14 -21.79 1.16
CA ARG A 127 -13.72 -22.57 0.04
C ARG A 127 -14.39 -23.87 0.49
N ALA A 128 -13.93 -24.45 1.59
CA ALA A 128 -14.54 -25.63 2.20
C ALA A 128 -15.79 -25.31 3.06
N ASN A 129 -16.18 -24.04 3.17
CA ASN A 129 -17.28 -23.57 4.03
C ASN A 129 -17.13 -23.98 5.51
N ARG A 130 -15.88 -24.08 6.01
CA ARG A 130 -15.58 -24.49 7.40
C ARG A 130 -15.35 -23.26 8.26
N LEU A 131 -16.39 -22.44 8.39
CA LEU A 131 -16.32 -21.07 8.93
C LEU A 131 -15.84 -21.00 10.39
N GLY A 132 -16.15 -22.00 11.23
CA GLY A 132 -15.64 -22.06 12.60
C GLY A 132 -14.13 -22.28 12.66
N ALA A 133 -13.58 -23.14 11.80
CA ALA A 133 -12.14 -23.36 11.69
C ALA A 133 -11.43 -22.15 11.06
N LEU A 134 -12.10 -21.46 10.13
CA LEU A 134 -11.61 -20.20 9.55
C LEU A 134 -11.48 -19.10 10.62
N ALA A 135 -12.51 -18.90 11.44
CA ALA A 135 -12.49 -17.92 12.53
C ALA A 135 -11.36 -18.22 13.54
N GLN A 136 -11.18 -19.50 13.88
CA GLN A 136 -10.10 -19.93 14.77
C GLN A 136 -8.71 -19.71 14.15
N ALA A 137 -8.54 -20.00 12.86
CA ALA A 137 -7.29 -19.75 12.14
C ALA A 137 -6.96 -18.25 12.12
N ILE A 138 -7.91 -17.38 11.81
CA ILE A 138 -7.74 -15.91 11.84
C ILE A 138 -7.28 -15.43 13.22
N LYS A 139 -7.89 -15.95 14.30
CA LYS A 139 -7.51 -15.62 15.67
C LYS A 139 -6.07 -16.01 15.98
N LEU A 140 -5.66 -17.22 15.57
CA LEU A 140 -4.28 -17.70 15.73
C LEU A 140 -3.28 -16.86 14.92
N THR A 141 -3.63 -16.46 13.69
CA THR A 141 -2.83 -15.54 12.88
C THR A 141 -2.58 -14.22 13.58
N ALA A 142 -3.64 -13.64 14.15
CA ALA A 142 -3.55 -12.35 14.84
C ALA A 142 -2.60 -12.43 16.05
N THR A 143 -2.73 -13.48 16.87
CA THR A 143 -1.87 -13.70 18.03
C THR A 143 -0.41 -13.97 17.64
N GLN A 144 -0.15 -14.75 16.59
CA GLN A 144 1.21 -15.03 16.13
C GLN A 144 1.89 -13.76 15.58
N LEU A 145 1.19 -12.97 14.77
CA LEU A 145 1.72 -11.73 14.20
C LEU A 145 2.04 -10.68 15.27
N GLU A 146 1.26 -10.65 16.37
CA GLU A 146 1.55 -9.81 17.54
C GLU A 146 2.81 -10.28 18.28
N ALA A 147 2.99 -11.59 18.45
CA ALA A 147 4.19 -12.15 19.08
C ALA A 147 5.46 -11.93 18.26
N GLU A 148 5.35 -11.90 16.92
CA GLU A 148 6.48 -11.72 16.00
C GLU A 148 6.85 -10.25 15.74
N GLY A 149 6.09 -9.29 16.28
CA GLY A 149 6.40 -7.86 16.15
C GLY A 149 6.34 -7.34 14.70
N CYS A 150 5.63 -8.02 13.80
CA CYS A 150 5.47 -7.57 12.42
C CYS A 150 4.75 -6.21 12.35
N ASP A 151 5.18 -5.32 11.46
CA ASP A 151 4.47 -4.06 11.24
C ASP A 151 3.13 -4.36 10.53
N ILE A 152 2.06 -4.06 11.25
CA ILE A 152 0.78 -4.81 11.24
C ILE A 152 -0.28 -4.15 10.33
N LEU A 153 0.03 -3.00 9.73
CA LEU A 153 -0.95 -2.08 9.16
C LEU A 153 -1.43 -2.42 7.74
N ASP A 154 -0.58 -2.97 6.87
CA ASP A 154 -0.98 -3.25 5.47
C ASP A 154 -1.59 -4.65 5.26
N ASN A 155 -1.13 -5.67 5.99
CA ASN A 155 -1.53 -7.06 5.72
C ASN A 155 -2.89 -7.47 6.35
N LYS A 156 -3.32 -6.84 7.45
CA LYS A 156 -4.62 -7.17 8.10
C LYS A 156 -5.83 -6.71 7.27
N ALA A 157 -5.70 -5.59 6.56
CA ALA A 157 -6.76 -5.05 5.70
C ALA A 157 -6.99 -5.94 4.46
N TRP A 158 -5.93 -6.45 3.85
CA TRP A 158 -6.03 -7.36 2.70
C TRP A 158 -6.61 -8.73 3.05
N LEU A 159 -6.30 -9.25 4.25
CA LEU A 159 -6.90 -10.49 4.75
C LEU A 159 -8.42 -10.33 4.95
N GLY A 160 -8.85 -9.24 5.59
CA GLY A 160 -10.28 -8.96 5.81
C GLY A 160 -11.05 -8.67 4.52
N VAL A 161 -10.45 -7.92 3.60
CA VAL A 161 -11.04 -7.62 2.28
C VAL A 161 -11.09 -8.87 1.39
N GLY A 162 -10.04 -9.69 1.38
CA GLY A 162 -10.00 -10.94 0.61
C GLY A 162 -11.05 -11.97 1.05
N LEU A 163 -11.32 -12.03 2.36
CA LEU A 163 -12.37 -12.89 2.92
C LEU A 163 -13.78 -12.38 2.60
N CYS A 164 -14.00 -11.05 2.60
CA CYS A 164 -15.30 -10.45 2.24
C CYS A 164 -15.60 -10.54 0.72
N LEU A 165 -14.59 -10.42 -0.13
CA LEU A 165 -14.73 -10.53 -1.58
C LEU A 165 -14.84 -12.00 -2.06
N GLY A 166 -14.72 -12.99 -1.17
CA GLY A 166 -14.88 -14.41 -1.51
C GLY A 166 -16.33 -14.92 -1.43
N THR A 167 -17.23 -14.19 -0.77
CA THR A 167 -18.59 -14.69 -0.41
C THR A 167 -19.71 -14.17 -1.32
N TYR A 168 -19.40 -13.79 -2.55
CA TYR A 168 -20.26 -12.99 -3.43
C TYR A 168 -21.58 -13.61 -3.92
N GLN A 169 -22.01 -14.80 -3.48
CA GLN A 169 -23.13 -15.49 -4.15
C GLN A 169 -24.19 -16.19 -3.27
N HIS A 170 -24.33 -15.96 -1.96
CA HIS A 170 -25.42 -16.61 -1.20
C HIS A 170 -25.98 -15.79 -0.02
N ASP A 171 -27.23 -16.09 0.36
CA ASP A 171 -27.93 -15.56 1.56
C ASP A 171 -27.13 -15.75 2.86
N SER A 172 -26.20 -16.71 2.88
CA SER A 172 -25.23 -16.92 3.95
C SER A 172 -24.31 -15.71 4.20
N ALA A 173 -24.19 -14.79 3.24
CA ALA A 173 -23.35 -13.60 3.33
C ALA A 173 -23.77 -12.68 4.48
N MET A 174 -25.05 -12.56 4.80
CA MET A 174 -25.53 -11.69 5.89
C MET A 174 -25.22 -12.27 7.28
N THR A 175 -25.39 -13.58 7.46
CA THR A 175 -24.98 -14.29 8.69
C THR A 175 -23.46 -14.25 8.87
N ASN A 176 -22.71 -14.38 7.77
CA ASN A 176 -21.26 -14.29 7.76
C ASN A 176 -20.77 -12.86 8.07
N LEU A 177 -21.44 -11.84 7.53
CA LEU A 177 -21.16 -10.43 7.84
C LEU A 177 -21.37 -10.14 9.33
N ARG A 178 -22.44 -10.65 9.95
CA ARG A 178 -22.65 -10.52 11.41
C ARG A 178 -21.56 -11.21 12.22
N THR A 179 -21.16 -12.42 11.81
CA THR A 179 -20.09 -13.19 12.49
C THR A 179 -18.74 -12.50 12.38
N VAL A 180 -18.40 -12.02 11.18
CA VAL A 180 -17.15 -11.26 10.91
C VAL A 180 -17.18 -9.93 11.65
N TRP A 181 -18.31 -9.22 11.64
CA TRP A 181 -18.49 -7.96 12.38
C TRP A 181 -18.30 -8.15 13.88
N SER A 182 -18.89 -9.19 14.47
CA SER A 182 -18.71 -9.56 15.87
C SER A 182 -17.26 -9.94 16.20
N ALA A 183 -16.59 -10.71 15.34
CA ALA A 183 -15.17 -11.06 15.52
C ALA A 183 -14.22 -9.84 15.42
N LEU A 184 -14.57 -8.86 14.58
CA LEU A 184 -13.82 -7.60 14.42
C LEU A 184 -14.09 -6.60 15.55
N THR A 185 -15.14 -6.80 16.36
CA THR A 185 -15.53 -5.89 17.45
C THR A 185 -15.22 -6.44 18.84
N SER A 186 -15.11 -7.76 19.00
CA SER A 186 -15.11 -8.41 20.33
C SER A 186 -13.80 -8.32 21.16
N PRO A 187 -12.58 -8.18 20.59
CA PRO A 187 -11.39 -7.96 21.42
C PRO A 187 -10.68 -6.61 21.24
N PHE A 188 -11.13 -5.72 20.35
CA PHE A 188 -10.38 -4.51 19.98
C PHE A 188 -11.03 -3.24 20.58
N GLY A 189 -10.71 -2.97 21.84
CA GLY A 189 -11.12 -1.74 22.53
C GLY A 189 -10.72 -0.47 21.77
N ASP A 190 -11.65 0.49 21.71
CA ASP A 190 -11.58 1.95 21.46
C ASP A 190 -10.39 2.52 20.68
N GLY A 191 -9.98 1.87 19.60
CA GLY A 191 -8.89 2.31 18.73
C GLY A 191 -9.34 2.80 17.35
N TYR A 192 -8.63 3.80 16.82
CA TYR A 192 -8.73 4.33 15.44
C TYR A 192 -8.71 3.25 14.34
N VAL A 193 -8.01 2.14 14.60
CA VAL A 193 -7.90 0.98 13.69
C VAL A 193 -9.23 0.22 13.56
N THR A 194 -9.94 -0.01 14.68
CA THR A 194 -11.27 -0.63 14.69
C THR A 194 -12.25 0.20 13.86
N ALA A 195 -12.23 1.53 14.03
CA ALA A 195 -13.08 2.45 13.28
C ALA A 195 -12.80 2.44 11.76
N ARG A 196 -11.53 2.41 11.34
CA ARG A 196 -11.16 2.42 9.91
C ARG A 196 -11.47 1.10 9.20
N VAL A 197 -11.29 -0.03 9.89
CA VAL A 197 -11.66 -1.36 9.39
C VAL A 197 -13.18 -1.48 9.28
N GLN A 198 -13.92 -1.09 10.33
CA GLN A 198 -15.39 -1.02 10.30
C GLN A 198 -15.91 -0.12 9.19
N GLN A 199 -15.30 1.04 8.97
CA GLN A 199 -15.68 1.98 7.92
C GLN A 199 -15.44 1.43 6.51
N THR A 200 -14.31 0.74 6.30
CA THR A 200 -13.99 0.10 5.02
C THR A 200 -14.95 -1.03 4.73
N LEU A 201 -15.27 -1.83 5.75
CA LEU A 201 -16.26 -2.90 5.67
C LEU A 201 -17.66 -2.34 5.38
N LEU A 202 -18.10 -1.29 6.09
CA LEU A 202 -19.38 -0.61 5.85
C LEU A 202 -19.49 -0.01 4.44
N ARG A 203 -18.41 0.59 3.92
CA ARG A 203 -18.38 1.10 2.54
C ARG A 203 -18.52 -0.02 1.52
N SER A 204 -17.85 -1.14 1.75
CA SER A 204 -17.98 -2.33 0.89
C SER A 204 -19.37 -2.95 0.97
N ILE A 205 -19.97 -3.02 2.16
CA ILE A 205 -21.36 -3.49 2.37
C ILE A 205 -22.34 -2.59 1.62
N ARG A 206 -22.24 -1.26 1.76
CA ARG A 206 -23.16 -0.29 1.11
C ARG A 206 -23.09 -0.27 -0.41
N ARG A 207 -21.96 -0.72 -0.98
CA ARG A 207 -21.84 -0.92 -2.44
C ARG A 207 -22.65 -2.12 -2.95
N VAL A 208 -22.98 -3.05 -2.06
CA VAL A 208 -23.67 -4.31 -2.38
C VAL A 208 -25.13 -4.28 -1.92
N PHE A 209 -25.39 -3.69 -0.76
CA PHE A 209 -26.72 -3.48 -0.18
C PHE A 209 -26.97 -1.97 -0.08
N PRO A 210 -27.84 -1.39 -0.92
CA PRO A 210 -28.10 0.06 -0.92
C PRO A 210 -28.60 0.57 0.45
N GLU A 211 -29.34 -0.28 1.17
CA GLU A 211 -29.89 -0.01 2.49
C GLU A 211 -29.57 -1.18 3.44
N PRO A 212 -28.35 -1.24 4.00
CA PRO A 212 -28.02 -2.27 4.98
C PRO A 212 -28.81 -2.03 6.28
N PRO A 213 -29.18 -3.09 7.04
CA PRO A 213 -29.80 -2.92 8.35
C PRO A 213 -28.93 -2.09 9.29
N PRO A 214 -29.52 -1.37 10.27
CA PRO A 214 -28.77 -0.61 11.27
C PRO A 214 -27.66 -1.46 11.94
N ALA A 215 -26.48 -0.88 12.18
CA ALA A 215 -25.34 -1.61 12.74
C ALA A 215 -25.65 -2.27 14.11
N ILE A 216 -26.60 -1.70 14.87
CA ILE A 216 -27.08 -2.25 16.14
C ILE A 216 -27.81 -3.59 15.97
N GLU A 217 -28.45 -3.84 14.82
CA GLU A 217 -29.10 -5.11 14.49
C GLU A 217 -28.10 -6.18 14.02
N TRP A 218 -26.81 -5.84 13.93
CA TRP A 218 -25.74 -6.78 13.64
C TRP A 218 -24.95 -7.19 14.87
N ALA A 219 -25.06 -6.43 15.96
CA ALA A 219 -24.62 -6.86 17.28
C ALA A 219 -25.55 -7.99 17.75
N ASN A 220 -24.99 -9.09 18.25
CA ASN A 220 -25.78 -10.21 18.74
C ASN A 220 -26.16 -9.98 20.22
N PRO A 221 -27.42 -9.63 20.56
CA PRO A 221 -27.81 -9.31 21.93
C PRO A 221 -27.74 -10.52 22.88
N GLU A 222 -27.74 -11.75 22.36
CA GLU A 222 -27.74 -12.98 23.17
C GLU A 222 -26.39 -13.29 23.85
N GLN A 223 -25.30 -12.62 23.46
CA GLN A 223 -23.96 -12.91 24.02
C GLN A 223 -23.60 -12.12 25.28
N GLY A 224 -24.51 -11.28 25.81
CA GLY A 224 -24.27 -10.54 27.05
C GLY A 224 -23.10 -9.54 27.00
N MET A 225 -22.53 -9.31 25.82
CA MET A 225 -21.67 -8.15 25.59
C MET A 225 -22.60 -6.95 25.49
N GLU A 226 -22.60 -6.10 26.51
CA GLU A 226 -22.98 -4.70 26.35
C GLU A 226 -22.06 -4.12 25.26
N THR A 227 -22.52 -4.15 24.01
CA THR A 227 -21.97 -3.24 23.03
C THR A 227 -22.42 -1.88 23.50
N ASP A 228 -21.50 -1.12 24.10
CA ASP A 228 -21.73 0.31 24.32
C ASP A 228 -22.30 0.86 22.99
N PRO A 229 -23.45 1.56 23.01
CA PRO A 229 -24.03 2.09 21.79
C PRO A 229 -22.95 2.88 21.08
N LEU A 230 -22.58 2.39 19.88
CA LEU A 230 -21.62 2.93 18.93
C LEU A 230 -21.25 4.36 19.32
N ASP A 231 -20.13 4.56 20.05
CA ASP A 231 -19.87 5.81 20.77
C ASP A 231 -20.32 6.99 19.91
N ASP A 232 -21.40 7.65 20.34
CA ASP A 232 -21.98 8.75 19.58
C ASP A 232 -20.95 9.88 19.44
N ARG A 233 -19.83 9.87 20.19
CA ARG A 233 -18.66 10.73 19.96
C ARG A 233 -17.81 10.31 18.76
N VAL A 234 -17.80 9.04 18.38
CA VAL A 234 -17.18 8.52 17.14
C VAL A 234 -18.06 8.81 15.92
N VAL A 235 -19.38 8.79 16.09
CA VAL A 235 -20.33 9.31 15.08
C VAL A 235 -20.29 10.86 15.05
N ALA A 236 -20.17 11.54 16.20
CA ALA A 236 -20.03 13.00 16.31
C ALA A 236 -18.63 13.51 16.01
N LEU A 237 -17.60 12.64 15.92
CA LEU A 237 -16.32 12.97 15.30
C LEU A 237 -16.49 13.29 13.79
N ARG A 238 -17.65 12.95 13.20
CA ARG A 238 -18.10 13.44 11.88
C ARG A 238 -19.01 14.67 11.92
N LEU A 239 -19.40 15.15 13.10
CA LEU A 239 -19.98 16.48 13.30
C LEU A 239 -18.94 17.46 13.88
N ALA A 240 -17.65 17.11 13.84
CA ALA A 240 -16.64 18.15 13.81
C ALA A 240 -16.99 19.06 12.62
N PRO A 241 -17.19 20.37 12.82
CA PRO A 241 -17.43 21.28 11.71
C PRO A 241 -16.35 21.01 10.65
N PRO A 242 -16.70 21.06 9.35
CA PRO A 242 -15.73 20.81 8.29
C PRO A 242 -14.46 21.58 8.64
N LYS A 243 -13.33 20.85 8.73
CA LYS A 243 -12.02 21.46 9.04
C LYS A 243 -11.96 22.74 8.22
N LYS A 244 -11.76 23.88 8.90
CA LYS A 244 -11.66 25.18 8.24
C LYS A 244 -10.65 25.01 7.10
N GLY A 245 -11.14 25.10 5.86
CA GLY A 245 -10.32 24.79 4.69
C GLY A 245 -9.06 25.64 4.70
N LEU A 246 -7.96 25.08 4.17
CA LEU A 246 -6.71 25.80 4.01
C LEU A 246 -6.97 27.11 3.26
N ARG A 247 -6.58 28.23 3.86
CA ARG A 247 -6.70 29.54 3.23
C ARG A 247 -5.48 29.80 2.37
N VAL A 248 -5.64 30.61 1.33
CA VAL A 248 -4.57 30.95 0.39
C VAL A 248 -3.38 31.60 1.11
N GLU A 249 -3.65 32.44 2.11
CA GLU A 249 -2.60 33.09 2.93
C GLU A 249 -1.79 32.12 3.79
N ASP A 250 -2.36 30.94 4.10
CA ASP A 250 -1.70 29.90 4.90
C ASP A 250 -1.00 28.87 3.99
N LEU A 251 -1.11 29.02 2.66
CA LEU A 251 -0.56 28.08 1.70
C LEU A 251 0.96 28.24 1.57
N LYS A 252 1.70 27.24 2.06
CA LYS A 252 3.13 27.09 1.77
C LYS A 252 3.31 26.33 0.45
N LEU A 253 3.64 27.06 -0.62
CA LEU A 253 3.94 26.46 -1.91
C LEU A 253 5.24 25.65 -1.87
N LEU A 254 5.24 24.53 -2.59
CA LEU A 254 6.39 23.63 -2.78
C LEU A 254 6.74 23.59 -4.27
N GLU A 255 8.02 23.53 -4.61
CA GLU A 255 8.46 23.39 -6.01
C GLU A 255 7.79 22.16 -6.65
N PRO A 256 7.36 22.20 -7.93
CA PRO A 256 7.60 23.25 -8.94
C PRO A 256 6.68 24.47 -8.84
N TRP A 257 5.79 24.56 -7.84
CA TRP A 257 4.82 25.64 -7.74
C TRP A 257 5.43 26.90 -7.14
N VAL A 258 5.28 28.01 -7.85
CA VAL A 258 5.75 29.34 -7.43
C VAL A 258 4.58 30.33 -7.35
N PRO A 259 4.62 31.31 -6.43
CA PRO A 259 3.59 32.34 -6.35
C PRO A 259 3.46 33.11 -7.67
N VAL A 260 2.24 33.44 -8.06
CA VAL A 260 2.02 34.30 -9.25
C VAL A 260 2.42 35.74 -8.97
N THR A 261 3.07 36.39 -9.93
CA THR A 261 3.40 37.83 -9.88
C THR A 261 2.38 38.70 -10.62
N ASN A 262 1.62 38.12 -11.55
CA ASN A 262 0.60 38.80 -12.36
C ASN A 262 -0.75 38.06 -12.31
N ALA A 263 -1.34 37.96 -11.11
CA ALA A 263 -2.59 37.21 -10.92
C ALA A 263 -3.71 37.71 -11.85
N LYS A 264 -3.90 39.03 -11.93
CA LYS A 264 -4.96 39.65 -12.73
C LYS A 264 -4.83 39.34 -14.23
N GLY A 265 -3.61 39.36 -14.77
CA GLY A 265 -3.39 39.00 -16.18
C GLY A 265 -3.74 37.54 -16.48
N LEU A 266 -3.43 36.62 -15.55
CA LEU A 266 -3.80 35.20 -15.69
C LEU A 266 -5.31 34.96 -15.53
N GLU A 267 -5.98 35.74 -14.68
CA GLU A 267 -7.45 35.73 -14.53
C GLU A 267 -8.14 36.22 -15.82
N GLU A 268 -7.64 37.31 -16.40
CA GLU A 268 -8.12 37.83 -17.69
C GLU A 268 -7.87 36.85 -18.83
N GLU A 269 -6.71 36.20 -18.84
CA GLU A 269 -6.37 35.18 -19.82
C GLU A 269 -7.28 33.96 -19.71
N LEU A 270 -7.49 33.42 -18.51
CA LEU A 270 -8.46 32.36 -18.29
C LEU A 270 -9.84 32.75 -18.82
N ALA A 271 -10.33 33.95 -18.49
CA ALA A 271 -11.63 34.42 -18.97
C ALA A 271 -11.70 34.53 -20.50
N ARG A 272 -10.59 34.85 -21.17
CA ARG A 272 -10.48 34.93 -22.64
C ARG A 272 -10.50 33.57 -23.31
N GLU A 273 -9.87 32.56 -22.70
CA GLU A 273 -9.80 31.19 -23.22
C GLU A 273 -11.10 30.41 -23.02
N LEU A 274 -11.84 30.68 -21.95
CA LEU A 274 -13.06 29.96 -21.63
C LEU A 274 -14.20 30.24 -22.64
N VAL A 275 -14.62 29.21 -23.35
CA VAL A 275 -15.80 29.25 -24.23
C VAL A 275 -17.08 28.77 -23.55
N PRO A 276 -18.27 29.20 -24.00
CA PRO A 276 -19.54 28.63 -23.55
C PRO A 276 -19.55 27.11 -23.64
N GLY A 277 -19.89 26.43 -22.54
CA GLY A 277 -19.86 24.97 -22.42
C GLY A 277 -18.65 24.43 -21.67
N HIS A 278 -17.56 25.22 -21.56
CA HIS A 278 -16.45 24.83 -20.70
C HIS A 278 -16.89 24.82 -19.22
N ARG A 279 -16.44 23.82 -18.46
CA ARG A 279 -16.85 23.60 -17.05
C ARG A 279 -16.51 24.74 -16.07
N LEU A 280 -15.61 25.64 -16.47
CA LEU A 280 -15.24 26.85 -15.74
C LEU A 280 -15.86 28.13 -16.32
N HIS A 281 -16.49 28.07 -17.49
CA HIS A 281 -17.08 29.23 -18.12
C HIS A 281 -18.18 29.82 -17.24
N GLY A 282 -18.11 31.12 -16.98
CA GLY A 282 -19.06 31.84 -16.12
C GLY A 282 -18.85 31.63 -14.62
N ARG A 283 -17.84 30.88 -14.18
CA ARG A 283 -17.47 30.81 -12.76
C ARG A 283 -16.78 32.10 -12.35
N ALA A 284 -17.45 32.91 -11.54
CA ALA A 284 -16.88 34.11 -10.95
C ALA A 284 -16.00 33.75 -9.73
N GLY A 285 -15.05 34.64 -9.40
CA GLY A 285 -14.30 34.57 -8.14
C GLY A 285 -13.07 33.65 -8.14
N LEU A 286 -12.68 33.09 -9.28
CA LEU A 286 -11.40 32.38 -9.40
C LEU A 286 -10.24 33.38 -9.35
N ARG A 287 -9.31 33.18 -8.41
CA ARG A 287 -8.08 33.96 -8.25
C ARG A 287 -6.87 33.14 -8.65
N ALA A 288 -5.97 33.67 -9.47
CA ALA A 288 -4.70 32.99 -9.74
C ALA A 288 -3.80 33.09 -8.50
N VAL A 289 -3.28 31.96 -8.02
CA VAL A 289 -2.50 31.85 -6.77
C VAL A 289 -1.08 31.37 -7.01
N ALA A 290 -0.90 30.36 -7.87
CA ALA A 290 0.41 29.81 -8.19
C ALA A 290 0.53 29.45 -9.67
N THR A 291 1.76 29.43 -10.19
CA THR A 291 2.12 28.86 -11.49
C THR A 291 3.15 27.77 -11.29
N ARG A 292 3.17 26.77 -12.16
CA ARG A 292 4.31 25.85 -12.23
C ARG A 292 5.48 26.50 -12.94
N ASN A 293 6.69 26.34 -12.42
CA ASN A 293 7.92 26.88 -13.03
C ASN A 293 8.42 26.06 -14.24
N ASP A 294 7.93 24.83 -14.39
CA ASP A 294 8.30 23.86 -15.41
C ASP A 294 7.22 23.67 -16.50
N GLY A 295 6.16 24.49 -16.50
CA GLY A 295 5.05 24.35 -17.45
C GLY A 295 4.11 25.57 -17.52
N ALA A 296 3.00 25.40 -18.24
CA ALA A 296 1.96 26.42 -18.41
C ALA A 296 0.75 26.22 -17.47
N ASP A 297 0.91 25.39 -16.45
CA ASP A 297 -0.14 25.12 -15.48
C ASP A 297 -0.25 26.27 -14.47
N VAL A 298 -1.48 26.73 -14.24
CA VAL A 298 -1.82 27.79 -13.30
C VAL A 298 -2.86 27.28 -12.30
N LEU A 299 -2.60 27.49 -11.01
CA LEU A 299 -3.55 27.24 -9.93
C LEU A 299 -4.46 28.46 -9.75
N PHE A 300 -5.76 28.23 -9.95
CA PHE A 300 -6.83 29.14 -9.61
C PHE A 300 -7.59 28.65 -8.38
N VAL A 301 -7.91 29.55 -7.45
CA VAL A 301 -8.65 29.23 -6.22
C VAL A 301 -9.94 30.04 -6.18
N GLY A 302 -11.07 29.35 -5.97
CA GLY A 302 -12.39 29.94 -5.72
C GLY A 302 -12.78 29.83 -4.24
N GLU A 303 -14.03 30.16 -3.92
CA GLU A 303 -14.56 30.07 -2.55
C GLU A 303 -14.62 28.62 -2.05
N ASP A 304 -14.95 27.67 -2.92
CA ASP A 304 -15.27 26.29 -2.59
C ASP A 304 -14.43 25.25 -3.35
N LEU A 305 -13.41 25.68 -4.11
CA LEU A 305 -12.63 24.79 -4.96
C LEU A 305 -11.26 25.35 -5.33
N ALA A 306 -10.38 24.46 -5.79
CA ALA A 306 -9.13 24.78 -6.45
C ALA A 306 -9.10 24.15 -7.86
N VAL A 307 -8.52 24.83 -8.84
CA VAL A 307 -8.42 24.35 -10.22
C VAL A 307 -7.01 24.56 -10.74
N VAL A 308 -6.42 23.50 -11.30
CA VAL A 308 -5.22 23.65 -12.12
C VAL A 308 -5.67 23.74 -13.58
N VAL A 309 -5.26 24.78 -14.29
CA VAL A 309 -5.58 24.98 -15.71
C VAL A 309 -4.29 25.08 -16.49
N HIS A 310 -4.20 24.31 -17.58
CA HIS A 310 -3.12 24.42 -18.56
C HIS A 310 -3.53 25.46 -19.61
N LEU A 311 -3.12 26.72 -19.43
CA LEU A 311 -3.48 27.80 -20.34
C LEU A 311 -2.87 27.56 -21.73
N THR A 312 -3.67 27.78 -22.78
CA THR A 312 -3.22 27.56 -24.16
C THR A 312 -2.65 28.81 -24.82
N TRP A 313 -2.90 29.96 -24.22
CA TRP A 313 -2.59 31.30 -24.72
C TRP A 313 -3.31 31.63 -26.04
N ALA A 314 -4.33 30.86 -26.41
CA ALA A 314 -5.09 31.02 -27.64
C ALA A 314 -6.59 31.15 -27.33
N LYS A 315 -7.34 31.80 -28.22
CA LYS A 315 -8.81 31.82 -28.06
C LYS A 315 -9.33 30.44 -28.47
N GLU A 316 -9.84 29.71 -27.49
CA GLU A 316 -10.34 28.36 -27.73
C GLU A 316 -11.71 28.36 -28.40
N VAL A 317 -12.03 27.22 -29.01
CA VAL A 317 -13.35 26.92 -29.61
C VAL A 317 -13.95 25.63 -29.06
N ASP A 318 -13.11 24.75 -28.50
CA ASP A 318 -13.51 23.48 -27.91
C ASP A 318 -13.84 23.67 -26.42
N PRO A 319 -15.04 23.33 -25.95
CA PRO A 319 -15.40 23.44 -24.53
C PRO A 319 -14.62 22.50 -23.60
N THR A 320 -13.78 21.60 -24.12
CA THR A 320 -12.85 20.78 -23.33
C THR A 320 -11.47 21.43 -23.15
N THR A 321 -11.23 22.56 -23.84
CA THR A 321 -9.98 23.33 -23.79
C THR A 321 -10.26 24.73 -23.21
N PRO A 322 -9.38 25.28 -22.34
CA PRO A 322 -8.14 24.69 -21.82
C PRO A 322 -8.37 23.47 -20.92
N ALA A 323 -7.41 22.53 -20.94
CA ALA A 323 -7.46 21.40 -20.03
C ALA A 323 -7.40 21.89 -18.58
N ALA A 324 -8.20 21.29 -17.73
CA ALA A 324 -8.21 21.65 -16.33
C ALA A 324 -8.36 20.40 -15.46
N ASP A 325 -7.92 20.51 -14.20
CA ASP A 325 -8.17 19.56 -13.11
C ASP A 325 -8.87 20.30 -11.95
N ILE A 326 -10.08 19.88 -11.55
CA ILE A 326 -10.85 20.49 -10.45
C ILE A 326 -10.64 19.69 -9.17
N TYR A 327 -10.36 20.40 -8.08
CA TYR A 327 -10.24 19.89 -6.73
C TYR A 327 -11.31 20.54 -5.84
N PRO A 328 -12.09 19.76 -5.07
CA PRO A 328 -13.10 20.25 -4.11
C PRO A 328 -12.59 21.19 -3.02
N SER A 329 -11.28 21.34 -2.83
CA SER A 329 -10.69 22.27 -1.86
C SER A 329 -9.21 22.48 -2.16
N LEU A 330 -8.65 23.53 -1.57
CA LEU A 330 -7.20 23.78 -1.62
C LEU A 330 -6.41 22.65 -0.92
N ASP A 331 -6.93 22.12 0.19
CA ASP A 331 -6.35 20.96 0.89
C ASP A 331 -6.24 19.73 -0.04
N GLU A 332 -7.30 19.46 -0.81
CA GLU A 332 -7.31 18.33 -1.72
C GLU A 332 -6.32 18.52 -2.89
N TRP A 333 -6.18 19.74 -3.40
CA TRP A 333 -5.15 20.05 -4.39
C TRP A 333 -3.74 19.85 -3.82
N VAL A 334 -3.48 20.34 -2.59
CA VAL A 334 -2.18 20.15 -1.92
C VAL A 334 -1.81 18.66 -1.84
N ALA A 335 -2.75 17.84 -1.35
CA ALA A 335 -2.51 16.42 -1.13
C ALA A 335 -2.40 15.61 -2.43
N ARG A 336 -3.23 15.92 -3.44
CA ARG A 336 -3.32 15.12 -4.67
C ARG A 336 -2.42 15.60 -5.81
N ARG A 337 -1.93 16.83 -5.76
CA ARG A 337 -1.14 17.43 -6.85
C ARG A 337 0.18 18.01 -6.36
N MET A 338 0.15 19.03 -5.49
CA MET A 338 1.37 19.77 -5.10
C MET A 338 2.41 18.85 -4.43
N GLN A 339 2.01 18.06 -3.43
CA GLN A 339 2.92 17.15 -2.72
C GLN A 339 3.51 16.06 -3.62
N PRO A 340 2.72 15.29 -4.40
CA PRO A 340 3.27 14.30 -5.32
C PRO A 340 4.21 14.89 -6.38
N GLU A 341 3.88 16.04 -6.95
CA GLU A 341 4.75 16.71 -7.94
C GLU A 341 6.04 17.20 -7.31
N HIS A 342 5.98 17.77 -6.11
CA HIS A 342 7.16 18.14 -5.34
C HIS A 342 8.08 16.95 -5.13
N HIS A 343 7.55 15.83 -4.62
CA HIS A 343 8.31 14.60 -4.45
C HIS A 343 8.86 14.05 -5.77
N THR A 344 8.16 14.24 -6.89
CA THR A 344 8.67 13.81 -8.19
C THR A 344 9.86 14.67 -8.63
N LEU A 345 9.81 15.97 -8.35
CA LEU A 345 10.86 16.92 -8.73
C LEU A 345 12.10 16.83 -7.82
N THR A 346 11.91 16.83 -6.51
CA THR A 346 13.01 16.86 -5.52
C THR A 346 13.51 15.47 -5.15
N GLY A 347 12.87 14.42 -5.65
CA GLY A 347 12.90 13.10 -5.03
C GLY A 347 11.94 13.05 -3.84
N ALA A 348 11.29 11.91 -3.64
CA ALA A 348 10.47 11.71 -2.44
C ALA A 348 11.37 11.97 -1.25
N GLU A 349 10.91 12.82 -0.33
CA GLU A 349 11.53 12.96 0.98
C GLU A 349 11.81 11.54 1.52
N PRO A 350 13.08 11.12 1.65
CA PRO A 350 13.39 9.76 2.06
C PRO A 350 12.82 9.54 3.46
N ARG A 351 11.69 8.82 3.53
CA ARG A 351 11.09 8.38 4.81
C ARG A 351 12.00 7.44 5.58
N ALA A 352 12.96 6.87 4.87
CA ALA A 352 14.03 6.07 5.42
C ALA A 352 15.35 6.43 4.73
N PHE A 353 16.43 6.42 5.49
CA PHE A 353 17.79 6.34 4.98
C PHE A 353 18.38 5.01 5.37
N ALA A 354 19.13 4.39 4.47
CA ALA A 354 19.92 3.22 4.75
C ALA A 354 21.37 3.49 4.37
N PHE A 355 22.30 3.14 5.24
CA PHE A 355 23.73 3.21 5.01
C PHE A 355 24.38 1.86 5.32
N ALA A 356 25.05 1.29 4.32
CA ALA A 356 25.75 0.02 4.46
C ALA A 356 27.26 0.24 4.71
N PHE A 357 27.84 -0.52 5.63
CA PHE A 357 29.24 -0.40 6.01
C PHE A 357 29.84 -1.75 6.40
N ARG A 358 31.18 -1.82 6.47
CA ARG A 358 31.88 -3.01 6.99
C ARG A 358 32.51 -2.75 8.34
N SER A 359 32.37 -3.69 9.27
CA SER A 359 33.00 -3.62 10.59
C SER A 359 33.35 -5.00 11.11
N THR A 360 34.51 -5.12 11.76
CA THR A 360 34.90 -6.34 12.49
C THR A 360 34.23 -6.44 13.86
N LEU A 361 33.53 -5.39 14.30
CA LEU A 361 32.85 -5.35 15.58
C LEU A 361 31.56 -6.18 15.55
N SER A 362 31.26 -6.85 16.66
CA SER A 362 29.92 -7.41 16.87
C SER A 362 28.91 -6.27 17.10
N ILE A 363 27.62 -6.57 16.91
CA ILE A 363 26.54 -5.60 17.17
C ILE A 363 26.57 -5.09 18.61
N ASP A 364 26.82 -5.96 19.60
CA ASP A 364 26.94 -5.56 21.01
C ASP A 364 28.13 -4.61 21.22
N ALA A 365 29.27 -4.88 20.57
CA ALA A 365 30.45 -4.01 20.65
C ALA A 365 30.25 -2.67 19.95
N MET A 366 29.46 -2.63 18.87
CA MET A 366 29.07 -1.38 18.20
C MET A 366 28.19 -0.53 19.11
N LEU A 367 27.19 -1.12 19.76
CA LEU A 367 26.31 -0.40 20.71
C LEU A 367 27.08 0.24 21.87
N GLU A 368 28.06 -0.48 22.42
CA GLU A 368 28.88 0.02 23.53
C GLU A 368 29.72 1.25 23.14
N ARG A 369 29.99 1.45 21.84
CA ARG A 369 30.79 2.56 21.32
C ARG A 369 29.94 3.74 20.84
N LEU A 370 28.61 3.66 20.88
CA LEU A 370 27.76 4.77 20.44
C LEU A 370 27.85 5.95 21.44
N PRO A 371 28.28 7.14 20.99
CA PRO A 371 28.53 8.27 21.88
C PRO A 371 27.26 8.76 22.59
N ASP A 372 26.09 8.55 21.96
CA ASP A 372 24.79 8.94 22.49
C ASP A 372 23.94 7.73 22.94
N LYS A 373 24.55 6.60 23.33
CA LYS A 373 23.77 5.39 23.68
C LYS A 373 22.70 5.62 24.76
N ALA A 374 22.90 6.60 25.64
CA ALA A 374 21.95 6.97 26.69
C ALA A 374 20.72 7.76 26.19
N ARG A 375 20.78 8.37 24.99
CA ARG A 375 19.64 9.07 24.37
C ARG A 375 18.62 8.10 23.79
N TRP A 376 19.04 6.89 23.47
CA TRP A 376 18.29 5.94 22.67
C TRP A 376 17.97 4.70 23.49
N ASP A 377 16.70 4.31 23.52
CA ASP A 377 16.26 3.06 24.16
C ASP A 377 16.59 1.87 23.24
N TRP A 378 17.86 1.49 23.19
CA TRP A 378 18.33 0.38 22.36
C TRP A 378 17.77 -0.96 22.84
N THR A 379 17.19 -1.70 21.91
CA THR A 379 16.67 -3.04 22.10
C THR A 379 17.34 -3.99 21.11
N ILE A 380 17.91 -5.07 21.62
CA ILE A 380 18.38 -6.20 20.80
C ILE A 380 17.18 -7.09 20.49
N SER A 381 17.04 -7.48 19.24
CA SER A 381 15.99 -8.38 18.77
C SER A 381 16.55 -9.38 17.77
N ASP A 382 15.92 -10.54 17.67
CA ASP A 382 16.20 -11.55 16.65
C ASP A 382 15.02 -11.61 15.69
N SER A 383 15.30 -11.59 14.38
CA SER A 383 14.28 -11.77 13.35
C SER A 383 14.71 -12.80 12.32
N ASN A 384 13.73 -13.44 11.68
CA ASN A 384 13.99 -14.38 10.58
C ASN A 384 14.57 -13.69 9.33
N TRP A 385 14.47 -12.36 9.22
CA TRP A 385 14.89 -11.60 8.04
C TRP A 385 16.27 -10.96 8.19
N TYR A 386 16.58 -10.45 9.38
CA TYR A 386 17.79 -9.69 9.66
C TYR A 386 18.77 -10.43 10.58
N GLY A 387 18.41 -11.65 11.02
CA GLY A 387 19.08 -12.30 12.13
C GLY A 387 19.00 -11.45 13.39
N ARG A 388 20.10 -11.41 14.15
CA ARG A 388 20.26 -10.55 15.31
C ARG A 388 20.46 -9.11 14.86
N TYR A 389 19.63 -8.20 15.36
CA TYR A 389 19.72 -6.78 15.06
C TYR A 389 19.44 -5.94 16.32
N VAL A 390 19.82 -4.68 16.26
CA VAL A 390 19.49 -3.70 17.30
C VAL A 390 18.65 -2.60 16.72
N TRP A 391 17.74 -2.08 17.52
CA TRP A 391 16.96 -0.93 17.13
C TRP A 391 16.71 -0.01 18.32
N ALA A 392 16.50 1.26 18.04
CA ALA A 392 16.08 2.25 19.03
C ALA A 392 15.05 3.18 18.44
N LYS A 393 14.33 3.91 19.29
CA LYS A 393 13.41 4.97 18.88
C LYS A 393 13.53 6.21 19.77
N ASP A 394 13.35 7.40 19.20
CA ASP A 394 13.31 8.67 19.94
C ASP A 394 12.01 9.45 19.72
N GLY A 395 10.85 8.80 19.80
CA GLY A 395 9.53 9.40 19.55
C GLY A 395 9.28 9.79 18.08
N ALA A 396 10.30 10.27 17.38
CA ALA A 396 10.28 10.74 16.00
C ALA A 396 10.96 9.77 15.02
N THR A 397 12.06 9.15 15.45
CA THR A 397 12.92 8.33 14.60
C THR A 397 13.00 6.91 15.14
N ARG A 398 13.05 5.92 14.24
CA ARG A 398 13.41 4.54 14.54
C ARG A 398 14.71 4.26 13.80
N VAL A 399 15.70 3.78 14.53
CA VAL A 399 17.01 3.44 13.98
C VAL A 399 17.18 1.94 14.15
N ARG A 400 17.70 1.26 13.14
CA ARG A 400 18.01 -0.17 13.15
C ARG A 400 19.45 -0.36 12.68
N ILE A 401 20.17 -1.28 13.30
CA ILE A 401 21.47 -1.76 12.83
C ILE A 401 21.38 -3.27 12.75
N PHE A 402 21.55 -3.83 11.55
CA PHE A 402 21.49 -5.27 11.32
C PHE A 402 22.68 -5.73 10.47
N ALA A 403 23.08 -6.98 10.68
CA ALA A 403 24.06 -7.65 9.83
C ALA A 403 23.39 -8.04 8.50
N GLU A 404 24.12 -7.90 7.40
CA GLU A 404 23.75 -8.52 6.12
C GLU A 404 24.34 -9.95 6.04
N ASP A 405 23.96 -10.70 5.01
CA ASP A 405 24.47 -12.07 4.78
C ASP A 405 25.99 -12.12 4.53
N GLU A 406 26.60 -11.00 4.16
CA GLU A 406 28.04 -10.88 4.01
C GLU A 406 28.71 -10.68 5.38
N ALA A 407 29.74 -11.48 5.66
CA ALA A 407 30.54 -11.33 6.87
C ALA A 407 31.03 -9.87 7.01
N GLU A 408 30.90 -9.36 8.23
CA GLU A 408 31.32 -8.00 8.61
C GLU A 408 30.53 -6.87 7.92
N ARG A 409 29.48 -7.17 7.14
CA ARG A 409 28.64 -6.13 6.50
C ARG A 409 27.43 -5.83 7.37
N PHE A 410 27.18 -4.55 7.58
CA PHE A 410 26.06 -4.05 8.37
C PHE A 410 25.31 -2.96 7.61
N THR A 411 24.03 -2.83 7.89
CA THR A 411 23.21 -1.70 7.43
C THR A 411 22.64 -0.97 8.63
N ILE A 412 22.82 0.35 8.65
CA ILE A 412 22.09 1.28 9.53
C ILE A 412 20.90 1.80 8.74
N GLN A 413 19.70 1.62 9.27
CA GLN A 413 18.49 2.16 8.69
C GLN A 413 17.84 3.13 9.69
N ALA A 414 17.61 4.36 9.28
CA ALA A 414 16.85 5.35 10.05
C ALA A 414 15.54 5.65 9.35
N GLU A 415 14.42 5.46 10.04
CA GLU A 415 13.06 5.63 9.54
C GLU A 415 12.32 6.64 10.42
N ARG A 416 11.39 7.41 9.83
CA ARG A 416 10.47 8.25 10.61
C ARG A 416 9.34 7.40 11.18
N VAL A 417 9.06 7.52 12.49
CA VAL A 417 8.05 6.71 13.21
C VAL A 417 6.64 7.28 13.08
N GLU A 418 6.52 8.60 13.01
CA GLU A 418 5.22 9.28 12.91
C GLU A 418 5.17 10.27 11.75
N ASP A 419 3.96 10.48 11.24
CA ASP A 419 3.64 11.51 10.24
C ASP A 419 3.27 12.85 10.89
N ASP A 420 3.83 13.16 12.06
CA ASP A 420 3.65 14.48 12.67
C ASP A 420 4.38 15.56 11.85
N PRO A 421 3.67 16.53 11.25
CA PRO A 421 4.27 17.60 10.48
C PRO A 421 5.26 18.46 11.28
N GLN A 422 5.08 18.61 12.61
CA GLN A 422 6.03 19.36 13.44
C GLN A 422 7.35 18.62 13.61
N VAL A 423 7.31 17.29 13.64
CA VAL A 423 8.49 16.43 13.75
C VAL A 423 9.28 16.39 12.44
N SER A 424 8.61 16.54 11.29
CA SER A 424 9.27 16.56 9.97
C SER A 424 10.22 17.75 9.77
N ALA A 425 9.96 18.89 10.40
CA ALA A 425 10.79 20.08 10.30
C ALA A 425 12.09 19.91 11.11
N GLY A 426 13.14 19.40 10.45
CA GLY A 426 14.47 19.20 11.05
C GLY A 426 14.87 17.74 11.24
N TRP A 427 13.99 16.79 10.92
CA TRP A 427 14.31 15.35 11.00
C TRP A 427 15.53 14.98 10.16
N TYR A 428 15.68 15.54 8.95
CA TYR A 428 16.88 15.31 8.13
C TYR A 428 18.17 15.79 8.79
N GLY A 429 18.14 16.95 9.45
CA GLY A 429 19.30 17.43 10.20
C GLY A 429 19.63 16.52 11.38
N ALA A 430 18.61 16.03 12.09
CA ALA A 430 18.77 15.13 13.23
C ALA A 430 19.22 13.72 12.81
N ALA A 431 18.60 13.12 11.79
CA ALA A 431 18.94 11.80 11.24
C ALA A 431 20.29 11.81 10.50
N GLY A 432 20.59 12.90 9.78
CA GLY A 432 21.89 13.14 9.16
C GLY A 432 22.99 13.33 10.22
N GLY A 433 22.71 14.11 11.28
CA GLY A 433 23.62 14.26 12.41
C GLY A 433 23.86 12.96 13.18
N LEU A 434 22.82 12.15 13.36
CA LEU A 434 22.93 10.81 13.94
C LEU A 434 23.80 9.90 13.06
N THR A 435 23.53 9.84 11.76
CA THR A 435 24.32 9.05 10.81
C THR A 435 25.78 9.52 10.81
N ALA A 436 26.05 10.82 10.77
CA ALA A 436 27.41 11.36 10.82
C ALA A 436 28.12 11.06 12.15
N THR A 437 27.40 11.09 13.28
CA THR A 437 27.94 10.77 14.61
C THR A 437 28.22 9.28 14.75
N LEU A 438 27.30 8.43 14.28
CA LEU A 438 27.49 6.98 14.15
C LEU A 438 28.71 6.69 13.30
N LEU A 439 28.80 7.29 12.10
CA LEU A 439 29.92 7.13 11.20
C LEU A 439 31.22 7.57 11.83
N ALA A 440 31.31 8.74 12.45
CA ALA A 440 32.53 9.19 13.10
C ALA A 440 32.98 8.26 14.25
N ALA A 441 32.03 7.77 15.05
CA ALA A 441 32.32 6.82 16.13
C ALA A 441 32.76 5.44 15.60
N ILE A 442 32.21 5.03 14.46
CA ILE A 442 32.49 3.77 13.78
C ILE A 442 33.80 3.85 12.97
N GLU A 443 34.08 4.95 12.28
CA GLU A 443 35.30 5.22 11.49
C GLU A 443 36.55 5.28 12.36
N ALA A 444 36.45 5.78 13.59
CA ALA A 444 37.52 5.72 14.59
C ALA A 444 37.92 4.27 14.97
N ALA A 445 37.18 3.26 14.51
CA ALA A 445 37.32 1.85 14.85
C ALA A 445 37.59 0.93 13.65
N ASP A 446 38.20 1.42 12.57
CA ASP A 446 38.67 0.61 11.42
C ASP A 446 37.53 0.15 10.47
N VAL A 447 36.64 1.08 10.09
CA VAL A 447 35.52 0.83 9.17
C VAL A 447 35.76 1.37 7.76
N GLN A 448 35.39 0.57 6.76
CA GLN A 448 35.40 0.95 5.36
C GLN A 448 33.95 1.12 4.83
N PRO A 449 33.61 2.26 4.21
CA PRO A 449 32.32 2.43 3.55
C PRO A 449 32.15 1.38 2.44
N CYS A 450 30.97 0.77 2.36
CA CYS A 450 30.63 -0.06 1.21
C CYS A 450 30.37 0.84 0.00
N ALA A 451 30.86 0.45 -1.18
CA ALA A 451 30.36 1.04 -2.41
C ALA A 451 28.83 0.83 -2.48
N PRO A 452 28.05 1.83 -2.96
CA PRO A 452 26.63 1.63 -3.19
C PRO A 452 26.42 0.41 -4.08
N LYS A 453 25.41 -0.42 -3.78
CA LYS A 453 25.02 -1.50 -4.68
C LYS A 453 24.65 -0.85 -6.02
N SER A 454 25.34 -1.23 -7.10
CA SER A 454 24.92 -0.88 -8.44
C SER A 454 23.68 -1.70 -8.73
N ASP A 455 22.52 -1.05 -8.75
CA ASP A 455 21.24 -1.65 -9.11
C ASP A 455 21.19 -2.10 -10.58
#